data_AF-A0A3P7DM12-F1
#
_entry.id   AF-A0A3P7DM12-F1
#
_cell.length_a   1.000
_cell.length_b   1.000
_cell.length_c   1.000
_cell.angle_alpha   90.00
_cell.angle_beta   90.00
_cell.angle_gamma   90.00
#
_symmetry.space_group_name_H-M   'P 1'
#
loop_
_entity.id
_entity.type
_entity.pdbx_description
1 polymer ?
#
loop_
_entity_poly.entity_id
_entity_poly.type
_entity_poly.pdbx_seq_one_letter_code
_entity_poly.pdbx_strand_id
1 'polypeptide(L)'
;MSVPEVKCMEDRMKLTFYTAKPFTGRVFVKGMVDKDQCVNSFIGNRKLEVQYEIINGQCNMRRSRKHFYNNTLQNFNLKFHFGYCHT
;
A
#
# COMPACT_ATOMS: atom_id res chain seq x y z
N MET A 1 -11.80 12.55 8.27
CA MET A 1 -11.04 11.64 7.40
C MET A 1 -9.90 11.05 8.21
N SER A 2 -9.86 9.72 8.33
CA SER A 2 -8.88 9.00 9.14
C SER A 2 -7.60 8.72 8.35
N VAL A 3 -6.48 8.60 9.07
CA VAL A 3 -5.19 8.16 8.53
C VAL A 3 -5.29 6.69 8.13
N PRO A 4 -4.77 6.26 6.97
CA PRO A 4 -4.75 4.85 6.59
C PRO A 4 -3.96 4.01 7.60
N GLU A 5 -4.45 2.80 7.87
CA GLU A 5 -3.78 1.84 8.74
C GLU A 5 -2.72 1.07 7.96
N VAL A 6 -1.52 0.97 8.51
CA VAL A 6 -0.41 0.19 7.93
C VAL A 6 -0.01 -0.89 8.93
N LYS A 7 -0.13 -2.16 8.53
CA LYS A 7 0.37 -3.31 9.28
C LYS A 7 1.62 -3.85 8.61
N CYS A 8 2.75 -3.78 9.30
CA CYS A 8 3.99 -4.43 8.90
C CYS A 8 4.04 -5.82 9.55
N MET A 9 3.85 -6.86 8.73
CA MET A 9 3.99 -8.25 9.11
C MET A 9 5.40 -8.74 8.76
N GLU A 10 5.72 -9.99 9.12
CA GLU A 10 7.06 -10.56 8.96
C GLU A 10 7.49 -10.64 7.48
N ASP A 11 6.58 -11.03 6.60
CA ASP A 11 6.82 -11.24 5.16
C ASP A 11 6.16 -10.17 4.26
N ARG A 12 5.23 -9.38 4.78
CA ARG A 12 4.40 -8.47 4.00
C ARG A 12 3.99 -7.20 4.74
N MET A 13 3.57 -6.19 3.98
CA MET A 13 2.89 -5.01 4.46
C MET A 13 1.44 -5.03 3.98
N LYS A 14 0.52 -4.64 4.86
CA LYS A 14 -0.89 -4.42 4.54
C LYS A 14 -1.26 -2.96 4.78
N LEU A 15 -1.78 -2.30 3.74
CA LEU A 15 -2.38 -0.97 3.79
C LEU A 15 -3.90 -1.12 3.79
N THR A 16 -4.56 -0.58 4.81
CA THR A 16 -6.01 -0.51 4.90
C THR A 16 -6.46 0.94 4.96
N PHE A 17 -7.41 1.32 4.13
CA PHE A 17 -8.01 2.65 4.19
C PHE A 17 -9.50 2.59 3.92
N TYR A 18 -10.21 3.58 4.46
CA TYR A 18 -11.65 3.69 4.35
C TYR A 18 -12.02 4.88 3.47
N THR A 19 -13.06 4.70 2.68
CA THR A 19 -13.57 5.69 1.73
C THR A 19 -15.01 6.03 2.07
N ALA A 20 -15.44 7.27 1.80
CA ALA A 20 -16.80 7.72 2.08
C ALA A 20 -17.83 7.07 1.12
N LYS A 21 -17.38 6.72 -0.08
CA LYS A 21 -18.14 5.98 -1.10
C LYS A 21 -17.30 4.79 -1.56
N PRO A 22 -17.93 3.69 -2.02
CA PRO A 22 -17.19 2.51 -2.48
C PRO A 22 -16.12 2.86 -3.51
N PHE A 23 -14.86 2.58 -3.16
CA PHE A 23 -13.72 2.82 -4.04
C PHE A 23 -13.80 1.92 -5.27
N THR A 24 -13.91 2.52 -6.45
CA THR A 24 -13.88 1.81 -7.73
C THR A 24 -12.69 2.31 -8.54
N GLY A 25 -11.58 1.58 -8.49
CA GLY A 25 -10.35 2.02 -9.15
C GLY A 25 -9.21 1.03 -8.97
N ARG A 26 -7.99 1.53 -9.16
CA ARG A 26 -6.76 0.74 -8.98
C ARG A 26 -5.90 1.37 -7.89
N VAL A 27 -5.34 0.51 -7.03
CA VAL A 27 -4.30 0.87 -6.07
C VAL A 27 -3.00 0.25 -6.55
N PHE A 28 -1.96 1.07 -6.68
CA PHE A 28 -0.67 0.59 -7.15
C PHE A 28 0.49 1.40 -6.57
N VAL A 29 1.67 0.78 -6.52
CA VAL A 29 2.91 1.49 -6.17
C VAL A 29 3.31 2.39 -7.34
N LYS A 30 3.62 3.65 -7.05
CA LYS A 30 4.00 4.66 -8.04
C LYS A 30 5.21 4.16 -8.86
N GLY A 31 5.07 4.18 -10.18
CA GLY A 31 6.08 3.68 -11.12
C GLY A 31 6.09 2.15 -11.29
N MET A 32 5.12 1.44 -10.73
CA MET A 32 5.00 -0.02 -10.80
C MET A 32 3.63 -0.46 -11.35
N VAL A 33 2.95 0.38 -12.13
CA VAL A 33 1.60 0.06 -12.66
C VAL A 33 1.64 -1.03 -13.75
N ASP A 34 2.78 -1.17 -14.41
CA ASP A 34 3.07 -2.17 -15.45
C ASP A 34 3.52 -3.53 -14.87
N LYS A 35 3.53 -3.65 -13.54
CA LYS A 35 3.79 -4.91 -12.82
C LYS A 35 2.49 -5.36 -12.16
N ASP A 36 1.83 -6.37 -12.73
CA ASP A 36 0.53 -6.84 -12.25
C ASP A 36 0.53 -7.19 -10.76
N GLN A 37 1.63 -7.76 -10.24
CA GLN A 37 1.77 -8.06 -8.81
C GLN A 37 1.76 -6.83 -7.89
N CYS A 38 1.88 -5.63 -8.46
CA CYS A 38 1.90 -4.36 -7.77
C CYS A 38 0.59 -3.58 -7.93
N VAL A 39 -0.40 -4.14 -8.61
CA VAL A 39 -1.67 -3.48 -8.92
C VAL A 39 -2.82 -4.32 -8.37
N ASN A 40 -3.62 -3.72 -7.48
CA ASN A 40 -4.92 -4.29 -7.13
C ASN A 40 -6.03 -3.47 -7.77
N SER A 41 -6.89 -4.16 -8.52
CA SER A 41 -8.09 -3.60 -9.12
C SER A 41 -9.30 -3.84 -8.22
N PHE A 42 -10.04 -2.77 -7.95
CA PHE A 42 -11.24 -2.77 -7.12
C PHE A 42 -12.48 -2.42 -7.96
N ILE A 43 -12.49 -2.84 -9.23
CA ILE A 43 -13.64 -2.66 -10.11
C ILE A 43 -14.85 -3.43 -9.52
N GLY A 44 -15.95 -2.71 -9.31
CA GLY A 44 -17.16 -3.28 -8.70
C GLY A 44 -17.09 -3.50 -7.18
N ASN A 45 -16.05 -3.00 -6.51
CA ASN A 45 -15.98 -3.07 -5.06
C ASN A 45 -17.13 -2.27 -4.42
N ARG A 46 -17.88 -2.94 -3.54
CA ARG A 46 -19.01 -2.34 -2.80
C ARG A 46 -18.65 -1.99 -1.35
N LYS A 47 -17.46 -2.39 -0.90
CA LYS A 47 -16.98 -2.12 0.46
C LYS A 47 -16.37 -0.73 0.53
N LEU A 48 -16.58 -0.07 1.66
CA LEU A 48 -15.92 1.20 1.98
C LEU A 48 -14.45 0.99 2.36
N GLU A 49 -14.12 -0.21 2.82
CA GLU A 49 -12.77 -0.64 3.17
C GLU A 49 -12.03 -1.14 1.93
N VAL A 50 -10.81 -0.64 1.75
CA VAL A 50 -9.87 -1.08 0.73
C VAL A 50 -8.63 -1.63 1.42
N GLN A 51 -8.25 -2.85 1.06
CA GLN A 51 -7.06 -3.52 1.57
C GLN A 51 -6.09 -3.81 0.43
N TYR A 52 -4.85 -3.35 0.57
CA TYR A 52 -3.75 -3.61 -0.36
C TYR A 52 -2.61 -4.31 0.38
N GLU A 53 -2.13 -5.43 -0.14
CA GLU A 53 -1.03 -6.20 0.44
C GLU A 53 0.15 -6.27 -0.52
N ILE A 54 1.36 -6.22 0.03
CA ILE A 54 2.60 -6.31 -0.72
C ILE A 54 3.65 -7.09 0.06
N ILE A 55 4.34 -8.01 -0.60
CA ILE A 55 5.42 -8.79 0.02
C ILE A 55 6.66 -7.89 0.17
N ASN A 56 7.40 -8.08 1.27
CA ASN A 56 8.61 -7.33 1.56
C ASN A 56 9.61 -7.43 0.40
N GLY A 57 10.01 -6.28 -0.15
CA GLY A 57 10.94 -6.19 -1.30
C GLY A 57 10.28 -6.21 -2.68
N GLN A 58 8.97 -6.42 -2.79
CA GLN A 58 8.26 -6.27 -4.07
C GLN A 58 8.05 -4.79 -4.45
N CYS A 59 7.66 -4.55 -5.69
CA CYS A 59 7.28 -3.23 -6.21
C CYS A 59 8.29 -2.11 -5.92
N ASN A 60 9.58 -2.41 -6.04
CA ASN A 60 10.68 -1.49 -5.73
C ASN A 60 10.62 -0.93 -4.29
N MET A 61 10.05 -1.68 -3.35
CA MET A 61 10.08 -1.36 -1.93
C MET A 61 11.53 -1.29 -1.45
N ARG A 62 12.06 -0.08 -1.32
CA ARG A 62 13.45 0.16 -0.90
C ARG A 62 13.57 0.11 0.62
N ARG A 63 14.48 -0.73 1.10
CA ARG A 63 14.95 -0.77 2.49
C ARG A 63 15.88 0.42 2.74
N SER A 64 15.48 1.31 3.63
CA SER A 64 16.34 2.31 4.23
C SER A 64 16.76 1.83 5.62
N ARG A 65 18.07 1.65 5.83
CA ARG A 65 18.60 1.36 7.17
C ARG A 65 18.73 2.68 7.92
N LYS A 66 18.08 2.79 9.07
CA LYS A 66 18.49 3.75 10.09
C LYS A 66 19.28 2.97 11.12
N HIS A 67 20.57 3.27 11.25
CA HIS A 67 21.35 2.80 12.38
C HIS A 67 20.88 3.58 13.62
N PHE A 68 20.06 2.94 14.43
CA PHE A 68 19.87 3.35 15.81
C PHE A 68 20.82 2.51 16.67
N TYR A 69 21.42 3.15 17.68
CA TYR A 69 22.59 2.69 18.43
C TYR A 69 22.55 1.22 18.91
N ASN A 70 21.37 0.61 19.03
CA ASN A 70 21.21 -0.80 19.42
C ASN A 70 20.14 -1.60 18.63
N ASN A 71 19.57 -1.08 17.53
CA ASN A 71 18.64 -1.85 16.69
C ASN A 71 18.59 -1.34 15.24
N THR A 72 18.62 -2.25 14.27
CA THR A 72 18.43 -1.89 12.85
C THR A 72 16.94 -1.81 12.55
N LEU A 73 16.36 -0.61 12.65
CA LEU A 73 15.00 -0.37 12.16
C LEU A 73 15.04 -0.28 10.63
N GLN A 74 14.39 -1.26 9.97
CA GLN A 74 14.19 -1.23 8.53
C GLN A 74 13.02 -0.31 8.20
N ASN A 75 13.31 0.80 7.55
CA ASN A 75 12.28 1.68 7.00
C ASN A 75 11.98 1.25 5.57
N PHE A 76 10.73 0.90 5.29
CA PHE A 76 10.26 0.60 3.94
C PHE A 76 9.51 1.81 3.42
N ASN A 77 9.98 2.38 2.31
CA ASN A 77 9.36 3.53 1.68
C ASN A 77 8.58 3.10 0.44
N LEU A 78 7.27 3.34 0.44
CA LEU A 78 6.40 3.13 -0.70
C LEU A 78 5.56 4.39 -0.94
N LYS A 79 5.42 4.75 -2.21
CA LYS A 79 4.47 5.80 -2.64
C LYS A 79 3.35 5.12 -3.39
N PHE A 80 2.13 5.24 -2.88
CA PHE A 80 0.93 4.69 -3.51
C PHE A 80 0.26 5.72 -4.39
N HIS A 81 -0.38 5.26 -5.46
CA HIS A 81 -1.25 6.06 -6.32
C HIS A 81 -2.63 5.40 -6.37
N PHE A 82 -3.69 6.22 -6.24
CA PHE A 82 -5.08 5.77 -6.22
C PHE A 82 -5.78 6.32 -7.46
N GLY A 83 -6.08 5.46 -8.43
CA GLY A 83 -6.44 5.90 -9.78
C GLY A 83 -7.78 6.65 -9.91
N TYR A 84 -8.74 6.49 -8.98
CA TYR A 84 -10.11 7.00 -9.14
C TYR A 84 -10.84 7.15 -7.78
N CYS A 85 -10.25 7.88 -6.83
CA CYS A 85 -11.01 8.28 -5.64
C CYS A 85 -12.01 9.41 -6.01
N HIS A 86 -13.14 9.08 -6.62
CA HIS A 86 -14.26 10.00 -6.67
C HIS A 86 -14.93 10.03 -5.29
N THR A 87 -14.57 11.02 -4.48
CA THR A 87 -15.24 11.35 -3.21
C THR A 87 -16.67 11.84 -3.42
#